data_AF-B4DUG4-F1
#
_entry.id   AF-B4DUG4-F1
#
_cell.length_a   1.000
_cell.length_b   1.000
_cell.length_c   1.000
_cell.angle_alpha   90.00
_cell.angle_beta   90.00
_cell.angle_gamma   90.00
#
_symmetry.space_group_name_H-M   'P 1'
#
loop_
_entity.id
_entity.type
_entity.pdbx_description
1 polymer ?
#
loop_
_entity_poly.entity_id
_entity_poly.type
_entity_poly.pdbx_seq_one_letter_code
_entity_poly.pdbx_strand_id
1 'polypeptide(L)'
;MAAPPGEYFSVGSQVSCRTCQEQRLQGEVVAFDYQSKMLALKCPSSSGKPNHADILLINLQYVSEVENCKGKEGSALSHVRKIVEKHFRDVESQKILQRSQAQQPQKEAALSS
;
A
#
# COMPACT_ATOMS: atom_id res chain seq x y z
N MET A 1 -8.75 1.16 4.51
CA MET A 1 -8.91 1.17 6.00
C MET A 1 -9.92 2.26 6.40
N ALA A 2 -10.64 2.11 7.52
CA ALA A 2 -11.46 3.19 8.08
C ALA A 2 -10.59 4.11 8.95
N ALA A 3 -10.88 5.41 8.96
CA ALA A 3 -10.16 6.36 9.80
C ALA A 3 -10.35 6.04 11.29
N PRO A 4 -9.31 6.19 12.12
CA PRO A 4 -9.42 6.10 13.57
C PRO A 4 -10.53 7.00 14.12
N PRO A 5 -11.13 6.68 15.29
CA PRO A 5 -12.10 7.56 15.93
C PRO A 5 -11.53 8.96 16.15
N GLY A 6 -12.19 9.98 15.62
CA GLY A 6 -11.72 11.37 15.67
C GLY A 6 -10.90 11.82 14.46
N GLU A 7 -10.55 10.89 13.56
CA GLU A 7 -9.94 11.22 12.28
C GLU A 7 -10.96 11.28 11.14
N TYR A 8 -10.92 12.34 10.32
CA TYR A 8 -11.82 12.49 9.18
C TYR A 8 -11.33 11.74 7.94
N PHE A 9 -10.01 11.65 7.76
CA PHE A 9 -9.38 11.06 6.57
C PHE A 9 -8.22 10.16 6.96
N SER A 10 -8.15 8.97 6.35
CA SER A 10 -6.96 8.13 6.43
C SER A 10 -5.97 8.53 5.34
N VAL A 11 -4.73 8.83 5.70
CA VAL A 11 -3.65 8.99 4.73
C VAL A 11 -3.51 7.71 3.90
N GLY A 12 -3.35 7.84 2.58
CA GLY A 12 -3.30 6.75 1.61
C GLY A 12 -4.68 6.29 1.10
N SER A 13 -5.78 6.78 1.70
CA SER A 13 -7.13 6.48 1.19
C SER A 13 -7.43 7.26 -0.10
N GLN A 14 -8.23 6.66 -0.98
CA GLN A 14 -8.74 7.35 -2.16
C GLN A 14 -10.04 8.07 -1.78
N VAL A 15 -10.11 9.37 -2.04
CA VAL A 15 -11.30 10.19 -1.76
C VAL A 15 -11.75 10.96 -3.00
N SER A 16 -13.03 11.28 -3.03
CA SER A 16 -13.64 12.21 -4.00
C SER A 16 -14.27 13.36 -3.22
N CYS A 17 -13.79 14.57 -3.47
CA CYS A 17 -14.33 15.81 -2.90
C CYS A 17 -15.17 16.52 -3.96
N ARG A 18 -16.39 16.91 -3.62
CA ARG A 18 -17.23 17.79 -4.43
C ARG A 18 -17.09 19.22 -3.89
N THR A 19 -16.68 20.14 -4.73
CA THR A 19 -16.63 21.56 -4.35
C THR A 19 -18.02 22.18 -4.33
N CYS A 20 -18.17 23.35 -3.74
CA CYS A 20 -19.41 24.14 -3.80
C CYS A 20 -19.82 24.58 -5.21
N GLN A 21 -18.95 24.39 -6.21
CA GLN A 21 -19.22 24.62 -7.63
C GLN A 21 -19.52 23.31 -8.38
N GLU A 22 -19.87 22.23 -7.67
CA GLU A 22 -20.15 20.90 -8.22
C GLU A 22 -18.97 20.25 -8.97
N GLN A 23 -17.75 20.79 -8.83
CA GLN A 23 -16.55 20.18 -9.39
C GLN A 23 -16.10 19.02 -8.50
N ARG A 24 -15.88 17.84 -9.10
CA ARG A 24 -15.30 16.69 -8.38
C ARG A 24 -13.78 16.68 -8.51
N LEU A 25 -13.11 16.57 -7.37
CA LEU A 25 -11.66 16.43 -7.22
C LEU A 25 -11.39 15.07 -6.57
N GLN A 26 -10.70 14.17 -7.26
CA GLN A 26 -10.42 12.83 -6.76
C GLN A 26 -8.93 12.61 -6.62
N GLY A 27 -8.50 12.02 -5.50
CA GLY A 27 -7.09 11.75 -5.26
C GLY A 27 -6.84 10.87 -4.03
N GLU A 28 -5.58 10.50 -3.88
CA GLU A 28 -5.06 9.82 -2.68
C GLU A 28 -4.77 10.87 -1.61
N VAL A 29 -5.28 10.69 -0.40
CA VAL A 29 -5.02 11.59 0.73
C VAL A 29 -3.54 11.49 1.11
N VAL A 30 -2.79 12.58 1.00
CA VAL A 30 -1.38 12.61 1.41
C VAL A 30 -1.17 13.32 2.75
N ALA A 31 -2.01 14.31 3.07
CA ALA A 31 -1.98 14.99 4.36
C ALA A 31 -3.34 15.65 4.63
N PHE A 32 -3.65 15.84 5.91
CA PHE A 32 -4.81 16.59 6.36
C PHE A 32 -4.45 17.39 7.61
N ASP A 33 -4.75 18.67 7.60
CA ASP A 33 -4.62 19.53 8.78
C ASP A 33 -5.99 19.87 9.37
N TYR A 34 -6.17 19.52 10.65
CA TYR A 34 -7.44 19.69 11.36
C TYR A 34 -7.76 21.14 11.66
N GLN A 35 -6.75 21.96 11.93
CA GLN A 35 -6.93 23.33 12.40
C GLN A 35 -7.35 24.24 11.25
N SER A 36 -6.60 24.21 10.15
CA SER A 36 -6.87 25.02 8.95
C SER A 36 -7.88 24.38 7.99
N LYS A 37 -8.33 23.15 8.26
CA LYS A 37 -9.24 22.38 7.40
C LYS A 37 -8.71 22.23 5.98
N MET A 38 -7.40 22.03 5.87
CA MET A 38 -6.71 21.85 4.59
C MET A 38 -6.47 20.36 4.32
N LEU A 39 -6.89 19.89 3.15
CA LEU A 39 -6.70 18.54 2.66
C LEU A 39 -5.74 18.57 1.47
N ALA A 40 -4.69 17.75 1.52
CA ALA A 40 -3.77 17.57 0.42
C ALA A 40 -4.06 16.24 -0.28
N LEU A 41 -4.32 16.30 -1.60
CA LEU A 41 -4.57 15.15 -2.44
C LEU A 41 -3.46 14.99 -3.49
N LYS A 42 -3.04 13.75 -3.70
CA LYS A 42 -2.25 13.34 -4.85
C LYS A 42 -3.15 12.82 -5.95
N CYS A 43 -3.06 13.44 -7.11
CA CYS A 43 -3.85 13.14 -8.30
C CYS A 43 -2.95 12.54 -9.41
N PRO A 44 -3.53 11.81 -10.38
CA PRO A 44 -2.84 11.44 -11.61
C PRO A 44 -2.24 12.67 -12.29
N SER A 45 -1.07 12.54 -12.91
CA SER A 45 -0.42 13.71 -13.51
C SER A 45 -1.19 14.25 -14.72
N SER A 46 -1.49 15.55 -14.71
CA SER A 46 -2.00 16.28 -15.87
C SER A 46 -0.97 16.40 -16.99
N SER A 47 0.33 16.23 -16.69
CA SER A 47 1.41 16.30 -17.68
C SER A 47 1.57 15.03 -18.53
N GLY A 48 0.86 13.94 -18.19
CA GLY A 48 1.00 12.63 -18.84
C GLY A 48 2.31 11.88 -18.52
N LYS A 49 3.24 12.49 -17.77
CA LYS A 49 4.49 11.83 -17.38
C LYS A 49 4.24 10.77 -16.31
N PRO A 50 4.71 9.52 -16.48
CA PRO A 50 4.42 8.42 -15.56
C PRO A 50 5.02 8.59 -14.17
N ASN A 51 6.09 9.39 -14.05
CA ASN A 51 6.81 9.63 -12.80
C ASN A 51 6.45 10.98 -12.16
N HIS A 52 5.36 11.61 -12.59
CA HIS A 52 4.88 12.85 -12.00
C HIS A 52 3.52 12.60 -11.36
N ALA A 53 3.16 13.45 -10.41
CA ALA A 53 1.83 13.48 -9.81
C ALA A 53 1.49 14.94 -9.51
N ASP A 54 0.21 15.24 -9.57
CA ASP A 54 -0.28 16.58 -9.25
C ASP A 54 -0.69 16.59 -7.77
N ILE A 55 -0.28 17.62 -7.03
CA ILE A 55 -0.68 17.80 -5.63
C ILE A 55 -1.69 18.94 -5.56
N LEU A 56 -2.89 18.64 -5.07
CA LEU A 56 -3.95 19.61 -4.83
C LEU A 56 -4.04 19.91 -3.35
N LEU A 57 -3.97 21.19 -2.99
CA LEU A 57 -4.27 21.68 -1.64
C LEU A 57 -5.68 22.26 -1.63
N ILE A 58 -6.56 21.64 -0.85
CA ILE A 58 -7.99 21.91 -0.86
C ILE A 58 -8.38 22.44 0.52
N ASN A 59 -8.98 23.62 0.57
CA ASN A 59 -9.65 24.09 1.77
C ASN A 59 -11.05 23.46 1.83
N LEU A 60 -11.30 22.63 2.85
CA LEU A 60 -12.56 21.91 3.03
C LEU A 60 -13.76 22.82 3.28
N GLN A 61 -13.54 24.09 3.64
CA GLN A 61 -14.64 25.06 3.74
C GLN A 61 -15.35 25.30 2.40
N TYR A 62 -14.69 25.00 1.28
CA TYR A 62 -15.26 25.10 -0.07
C TYR A 62 -15.65 23.75 -0.67
N VAL A 63 -15.77 22.72 0.19
CA VAL A 63 -16.15 21.35 -0.19
C VAL A 63 -17.52 21.05 0.39
N SER A 64 -18.48 20.70 -0.47
CA SER A 64 -19.86 20.39 -0.08
C SER A 64 -20.03 18.93 0.34
N GLU A 65 -19.24 18.02 -0.23
CA GLU A 65 -19.35 16.58 0.00
C GLU A 65 -17.97 15.92 -0.11
N VAL A 66 -17.70 14.94 0.74
CA VAL A 66 -16.53 14.06 0.60
C VAL A 66 -16.95 12.60 0.70
N GLU A 67 -16.56 11.82 -0.30
CA GLU A 67 -16.85 10.40 -0.41
C GLU A 67 -15.54 9.61 -0.33
N ASN A 68 -15.49 8.60 0.54
CA ASN A 68 -14.42 7.60 0.50
C ASN A 68 -14.64 6.72 -0.74
N CYS A 69 -13.77 6.88 -1.74
CA CYS A 69 -13.75 5.96 -2.85
C CYS A 69 -13.21 4.64 -2.35
N LYS A 70 -13.95 3.56 -2.56
CA LYS A 70 -13.36 2.21 -2.53
C LYS A 70 -12.42 2.11 -3.73
N GLY A 71 -11.21 2.67 -3.59
CA GLY A 71 -10.16 2.58 -4.59
C GLY A 71 -9.76 1.12 -4.79
N LYS A 72 -8.90 0.86 -5.78
CA LYS A 72 -8.26 -0.44 -6.02
C LYS A 72 -7.27 -0.79 -4.89
N GLU A 73 -7.67 -0.65 -3.63
CA GLU A 73 -6.98 -1.20 -2.47
C GLU A 73 -6.84 -2.70 -2.75
N GLY A 74 -5.63 -3.11 -3.12
CA GLY A 74 -5.38 -4.51 -3.43
C GLY A 74 -4.34 -4.75 -4.50
N SER A 75 -4.10 -3.88 -5.49
CA SER A 75 -3.08 -4.22 -6.52
C SER A 75 -1.66 -4.23 -5.94
N ALA A 76 -1.20 -3.09 -5.42
CA ALA A 76 0.13 -2.99 -4.81
C ALA A 76 0.23 -3.82 -3.52
N LEU A 77 -0.78 -3.77 -2.66
CA LEU A 77 -0.83 -4.56 -1.43
C LEU A 77 -0.88 -6.08 -1.70
N SER A 78 -1.57 -6.55 -2.76
CA SER A 78 -1.53 -7.96 -3.15
C SER A 78 -0.17 -8.35 -3.68
N HIS A 79 0.52 -7.47 -4.39
CA HIS A 79 1.88 -7.73 -4.85
C HIS A 79 2.84 -7.84 -3.68
N VAL A 80 2.78 -6.89 -2.73
CA VAL A 80 3.58 -6.93 -1.50
C VAL A 80 3.26 -8.20 -0.70
N ARG A 81 1.98 -8.55 -0.54
CA ARG A 81 1.57 -9.79 0.13
C ARG A 81 2.17 -11.03 -0.54
N LYS A 82 2.12 -11.12 -1.88
CA LYS A 82 2.74 -12.22 -2.64
C LYS A 82 4.25 -12.29 -2.43
N ILE A 83 4.92 -11.14 -2.39
CA ILE A 83 6.38 -11.07 -2.14
C ILE A 83 6.70 -11.61 -0.74
N VAL A 84 5.94 -11.20 0.28
CA VAL A 84 6.12 -11.68 1.66
C VAL A 84 5.81 -13.19 1.77
N GLU A 85 4.70 -13.65 1.20
CA GLU A 85 4.33 -15.08 1.20
C GLU A 85 5.40 -15.95 0.52
N LYS A 86 5.95 -15.49 -0.61
CA LYS A 86 7.07 -16.18 -1.28
C LYS A 86 8.30 -16.22 -0.38
N HIS A 87 8.68 -15.11 0.25
CA HIS A 87 9.85 -15.05 1.11
C HIS A 87 9.78 -16.07 2.26
N PHE A 88 8.65 -16.15 2.95
CA PHE A 88 8.46 -17.13 4.02
C PHE A 88 8.60 -18.57 3.53
N ARG A 89 8.01 -18.89 2.37
CA ARG A 89 8.12 -20.22 1.74
C ARG A 89 9.56 -20.57 1.36
N ASP A 90 10.29 -19.62 0.80
CA ASP A 90 11.68 -19.81 0.40
C ASP A 90 12.57 -20.04 1.63
N VAL A 91 12.33 -19.31 2.73
CA VAL A 91 13.05 -19.49 4.01
C VAL A 91 12.80 -20.87 4.62
N GLU A 92 11.57 -21.36 4.64
CA GLU A 92 11.27 -22.72 5.13
C GLU A 92 11.93 -23.79 4.25
N SER A 93 11.86 -23.63 2.93
CA SER A 93 12.45 -24.57 1.98
C SER A 93 13.98 -24.64 2.14
N GLN A 94 14.65 -23.51 2.37
CA GLN A 94 16.09 -23.48 2.63
C GLN A 94 16.45 -24.18 3.95
N LYS A 95 15.66 -24.01 5.02
CA LYS A 95 15.89 -24.74 6.29
C LYS A 95 15.78 -26.25 6.13
N ILE A 96 14.85 -26.72 5.30
CA ILE A 96 14.67 -28.15 5.02
C ILE A 96 15.88 -28.69 4.25
N LEU A 97 16.35 -27.99 3.20
CA LEU A 97 17.55 -28.38 2.45
C LEU A 97 18.80 -28.43 3.35
N GLN A 98 18.96 -27.46 4.25
CA GLN A 98 20.12 -27.39 5.13
C GLN A 98 20.12 -28.53 6.17
N ARG A 99 18.94 -28.97 6.64
CA ARG A 99 18.81 -30.15 7.51
C ARG A 99 19.10 -31.46 6.79
N SER A 100 18.66 -31.60 5.54
CA SER A 100 18.91 -32.82 4.75
C SER A 100 20.39 -33.03 4.42
N GLN A 101 21.18 -31.96 4.29
CA GLN A 101 22.63 -32.06 4.08
C GLN A 101 23.42 -32.37 5.36
N ALA A 102 22.87 -32.09 6.55
CA ALA A 102 23.53 -32.33 7.83
C ALA A 102 23.35 -33.76 8.38
N GLN A 103 22.62 -34.65 7.68
CA GLN A 103 22.27 -35.99 8.15
C GLN A 103 22.96 -37.16 7.43
N GLN A 104 24.00 -36.92 6.64
CA GLN A 104 24.91 -37.99 6.19
C GLN A 104 26.27 -37.89 6.91
N PRO A 105 26.46 -38.71 7.95
CA PRO A 105 27.73 -39.39 8.13
C PRO A 105 27.55 -40.91 8.25
N GLN A 106 28.42 -41.64 7.56
CA GLN A 106 28.75 -43.07 7.69
C GLN A 106 27.83 -44.09 7.00
N LYS A 107 28.10 -44.40 5.72
CA LYS A 107 27.94 -45.77 5.21
C LYS A 107 28.85 -46.11 4.02
N GLU A 108 30.14 -45.77 4.07
CA GLU A 108 31.13 -46.23 3.09
C GLU A 108 32.47 -46.55 3.77
N ALA A 109 32.50 -47.58 4.62
CA ALA A 109 33.76 -48.18 5.10
C ALA A 109 33.50 -49.61 5.63
N ALA A 110 32.89 -50.47 4.82
CA ALA A 110 32.80 -51.89 5.11
C ALA A 110 32.50 -52.65 3.81
N LEU A 111 33.50 -52.82 2.95
CA LEU A 111 33.54 -53.83 1.86
C LEU A 111 34.96 -53.82 1.26
N SER A 112 35.96 -54.10 2.09
CA SER A 112 37.25 -54.61 1.63
C SER A 112 37.79 -55.51 2.74
N SER A 113 37.45 -56.78 2.67
CA SER A 113 38.05 -57.88 3.41
C SER A 113 37.99 -59.10 2.51
#